data_AF-A0AB12ZJB3-F1
#
_entry.id   AF-A0AB12ZJB3-F1
#
_cell.length_a   1.000
_cell.length_b   1.000
_cell.length_c   1.000
_cell.angle_alpha   90.00
_cell.angle_beta   90.00
_cell.angle_gamma   90.00
#
_symmetry.space_group_name_H-M   'P 1'
#
loop_
_entity.id
_entity.type
_entity.pdbx_description
1 polymer ?
#
loop_
_entity_poly.entity_id
_entity_poly.type
_entity_poly.pdbx_seq_one_letter_code
_entity_poly.pdbx_strand_id
1 'polypeptide(L)'
;MRLVVCFLSLLTVFSAGQCGNILVWYTEGSHWINLKIVLDTLLDRGHNVTVLVPDGALFMKAKESDRFSYQHFSVSKSAQDMQDFFDELMRFSVFEMDNSSFLEIQMKFFNLGSQHQDMSLSYCDGILKSPELMDKLKKGKFDVVLSDPMYPCSDIVAEELNVPLVYTFRFSVAHAAERMCGQIPAPPSYVPGAMSKLTDKMSFTERIFNMLFYLSQDTLSRLIWRRFDNYYTEYFGRSTSYCEMMGKADIWLIRTYWDFEFPRPFVPNFKYIGGLHCTPAKPLPKDMEEFVQSSGDDGIVVFTLGSMIDKVPKEMSNRIASALAQIPQKVLWRYGGEKPDTLGENTRIYKWIPQNDLLGHPKTRAFITHGGTNGVYEAIYHGVPMVGIPLFGDQPDNMVHMTTRAAAVVVDSIKSMQPQELVDKLNTVINDPSYKENAMRLSRIHHDRPMKPLDESVFWIEFVMRNKGAKHLRVEAHNLTWYQYHCLDVFAFLTTVLTLVLYICFKMAKFFIMRCCFRSKRKSKKE
;
A
#
# COMPACT_ATOMS: atom_id res chain seq x y z
N MET A 1 -35.48 44.02 -14.55
CA MET A 1 -35.74 42.70 -13.93
C MET A 1 -35.22 41.52 -14.79
N ARG A 2 -35.57 41.41 -16.08
CA ARG A 2 -35.08 40.30 -16.96
C ARG A 2 -33.55 40.16 -17.03
N LEU A 3 -32.81 41.27 -17.13
CA LEU A 3 -31.33 41.26 -17.14
C LEU A 3 -30.72 40.73 -15.83
N VAL A 4 -31.33 41.02 -14.69
CA VAL A 4 -30.85 40.56 -13.36
C VAL A 4 -31.11 39.06 -13.18
N VAL A 5 -32.27 38.57 -13.64
CA VAL A 5 -32.59 37.13 -13.64
C VAL A 5 -31.62 36.39 -14.55
N CYS A 6 -31.32 36.92 -15.76
CA CYS A 6 -30.31 36.32 -16.64
C CYS A 6 -28.92 36.28 -16.00
N PHE A 7 -28.50 37.34 -15.29
CA PHE A 7 -27.20 37.39 -14.60
C PHE A 7 -27.12 36.42 -13.42
N LEU A 8 -28.20 36.28 -12.63
CA LEU A 8 -28.29 35.31 -11.53
C LEU A 8 -28.37 33.87 -12.05
N SER A 9 -29.04 33.63 -13.19
CA SER A 9 -29.01 32.33 -13.86
C SER A 9 -27.64 32.02 -14.47
N LEU A 10 -26.92 33.03 -14.98
CA LEU A 10 -25.54 32.87 -15.43
C LEU A 10 -24.62 32.54 -14.25
N LEU A 11 -24.78 33.18 -13.10
CA LEU A 11 -24.02 32.89 -11.87
C LEU A 11 -24.35 31.53 -11.23
N THR A 12 -25.50 30.92 -11.57
CA THR A 12 -25.85 29.56 -11.12
C THR A 12 -25.47 28.49 -12.13
N VAL A 13 -25.42 28.82 -13.43
CA VAL A 13 -24.89 27.94 -14.49
C VAL A 13 -23.36 27.90 -14.46
N PHE A 14 -22.71 29.03 -14.16
CA PHE A 14 -21.33 29.06 -13.67
C PHE A 14 -21.35 28.81 -12.17
N SER A 15 -21.64 27.56 -11.75
CA SER A 15 -21.09 27.15 -10.45
C SER A 15 -19.61 27.53 -10.52
N ALA A 16 -19.15 28.42 -9.64
CA ALA A 16 -17.72 28.65 -9.51
C ALA A 16 -17.12 27.25 -9.36
N GLY A 17 -16.45 26.74 -10.40
CA GLY A 17 -15.75 25.47 -10.30
C GLY A 17 -14.92 25.62 -9.04
N GLN A 18 -15.14 24.75 -8.06
CA GLN A 18 -14.38 24.80 -6.82
C GLN A 18 -12.96 24.33 -7.16
N CYS A 19 -12.21 25.22 -7.80
CA CYS A 19 -10.80 25.03 -8.07
C CYS A 19 -10.08 25.10 -6.73
N GLY A 20 -9.14 24.17 -6.56
CA GLY A 20 -8.34 24.04 -5.35
C GLY A 20 -6.88 23.98 -5.77
N ASN A 21 -6.01 24.56 -4.95
CA ASN A 21 -4.58 24.54 -5.15
C ASN A 21 -3.99 23.39 -4.34
N ILE A 22 -3.46 22.39 -5.04
CA ILE A 22 -2.99 21.14 -4.45
C ILE A 22 -1.47 21.14 -4.44
N LEU A 23 -0.88 20.98 -3.26
CA LEU A 23 0.56 20.74 -3.12
C LEU A 23 0.79 19.24 -3.04
N VAL A 24 1.65 18.71 -3.91
CA VAL A 24 1.98 17.29 -3.96
C VAL A 24 3.39 17.09 -3.43
N TRP A 25 3.49 16.26 -2.38
CA TRP A 25 4.77 15.83 -1.85
C TRP A 25 5.45 14.83 -2.79
N TYR A 26 6.78 14.85 -2.76
CA TYR A 26 7.60 14.01 -3.62
C TYR A 26 7.39 12.50 -3.37
N THR A 27 7.34 11.72 -4.45
CA THR A 27 7.32 10.25 -4.43
C THR A 27 7.86 9.71 -5.76
N GLU A 28 8.22 8.43 -5.85
CA GLU A 28 8.95 7.88 -7.01
C GLU A 28 8.30 6.60 -7.56
N GLY A 29 8.68 6.23 -8.79
CA GLY A 29 8.33 4.94 -9.39
C GLY A 29 6.82 4.67 -9.51
N SER A 30 6.37 3.49 -9.07
CA SER A 30 4.95 3.09 -9.12
C SER A 30 4.03 3.92 -8.22
N HIS A 31 4.57 4.54 -7.16
CA HIS A 31 3.83 5.45 -6.29
C HIS A 31 3.47 6.72 -7.05
N TRP A 32 4.44 7.27 -7.79
CA TRP A 32 4.22 8.42 -8.68
C TRP A 32 3.24 8.10 -9.82
N ILE A 33 3.34 6.93 -10.46
CA ILE A 33 2.42 6.51 -11.53
C ILE A 33 0.96 6.51 -11.04
N ASN A 34 0.71 5.93 -9.87
CA ASN A 34 -0.64 5.91 -9.29
C ASN A 34 -1.13 7.33 -8.94
N LEU A 35 -0.26 8.13 -8.34
CA LEU A 35 -0.59 9.50 -7.95
C LEU A 35 -0.90 10.37 -9.17
N LYS A 36 -0.10 10.27 -10.25
CA LYS A 36 -0.29 11.04 -11.49
C LYS A 36 -1.69 10.89 -12.08
N ILE A 37 -2.28 9.70 -12.04
CA ILE A 37 -3.64 9.44 -12.55
C ILE A 37 -4.69 10.23 -11.76
N VAL A 38 -4.54 10.31 -10.43
CA VAL A 38 -5.41 11.11 -9.57
C VAL A 38 -5.23 12.60 -9.88
N LEU A 39 -3.98 13.05 -10.03
CA LEU A 39 -3.66 14.45 -10.33
C LEU A 39 -4.19 14.88 -11.70
N ASP A 40 -4.07 14.04 -12.73
CA ASP A 40 -4.62 14.32 -14.07
C ASP A 40 -6.14 14.53 -14.01
N THR A 41 -6.84 13.73 -13.21
CA THR A 41 -8.29 13.86 -13.02
C THR A 41 -8.65 15.14 -12.24
N LEU A 42 -7.84 15.52 -11.25
CA LEU A 42 -8.01 16.78 -10.52
C LEU A 42 -7.80 18.00 -11.44
N LEU A 43 -6.80 17.95 -12.32
CA LEU A 43 -6.59 18.99 -13.33
C LEU A 43 -7.78 19.08 -14.31
N ASP A 44 -8.31 17.95 -14.78
CA ASP A 44 -9.49 17.91 -15.65
C ASP A 44 -10.74 18.55 -14.99
N ARG A 45 -10.77 18.55 -13.65
CA ARG A 45 -11.83 19.16 -12.84
C ARG A 45 -11.54 20.61 -12.43
N GLY A 46 -10.46 21.19 -12.95
CA GLY A 46 -10.12 22.61 -12.79
C GLY A 46 -9.29 22.95 -11.55
N HIS A 47 -8.72 21.96 -10.86
CA HIS A 47 -7.76 22.20 -9.78
C HIS A 47 -6.39 22.60 -10.34
N ASN A 48 -5.59 23.31 -9.55
CA ASN A 48 -4.19 23.58 -9.85
C ASN A 48 -3.31 22.63 -9.03
N VAL A 49 -2.28 22.07 -9.65
CA VAL A 49 -1.40 21.09 -9.01
C VAL A 49 0.04 21.59 -9.09
N THR A 50 0.68 21.73 -7.92
CA THR A 50 2.12 21.97 -7.79
C THR A 50 2.78 20.75 -7.19
N VAL A 51 3.78 20.21 -7.88
CA VAL A 51 4.49 18.98 -7.49
C VAL A 51 5.90 19.31 -7.06
N LEU A 52 6.25 18.95 -5.83
CA LEU A 52 7.61 19.09 -5.31
C LEU A 52 8.51 17.99 -5.87
N VAL A 53 9.64 18.38 -6.46
CA VAL A 53 10.58 17.42 -7.08
C VAL A 53 12.02 17.75 -6.68
N PRO A 54 12.76 16.83 -6.07
CA PRO A 54 14.17 17.05 -5.79
C PRO A 54 14.97 17.04 -7.10
N ASP A 55 16.05 17.83 -7.16
CA ASP A 55 16.94 17.86 -8.33
C ASP A 55 17.53 16.46 -8.68
N GLY A 56 17.55 15.53 -7.72
CA GLY A 56 18.01 14.15 -7.87
C GLY A 56 16.95 13.10 -8.21
N ALA A 57 15.73 13.49 -8.61
CA ALA A 57 14.65 12.54 -8.91
C ALA A 57 14.99 11.60 -10.09
N LEU A 58 14.72 10.30 -9.95
CA LEU A 58 15.02 9.28 -10.99
C LEU A 58 13.86 9.09 -11.96
N PHE A 59 12.66 8.86 -11.41
CA PHE A 59 11.47 8.48 -12.19
C PHE A 59 10.51 9.65 -12.45
N MET A 60 10.61 10.74 -11.69
CA MET A 60 9.83 11.97 -11.93
C MET A 60 10.54 12.90 -12.92
N LYS A 61 10.61 12.51 -14.18
CA LYS A 61 11.14 13.38 -15.25
C LYS A 61 10.03 14.30 -15.74
N ALA A 62 10.16 15.59 -15.47
CA ALA A 62 9.27 16.60 -16.03
C ALA A 62 9.29 16.54 -17.56
N LYS A 63 8.10 16.50 -18.17
CA LYS A 63 7.94 16.58 -19.63
C LYS A 63 7.22 17.88 -19.96
N GLU A 64 7.55 18.48 -21.10
CA GLU A 64 6.82 19.67 -21.60
C GLU A 64 5.32 19.42 -21.76
N SER A 65 4.93 18.17 -21.99
CA SER A 65 3.53 17.74 -22.09
C SER A 65 2.80 17.66 -20.75
N ASP A 66 3.51 17.73 -19.63
CA ASP A 66 2.89 17.58 -18.32
C ASP A 66 2.11 18.85 -17.96
N ARG A 67 0.91 18.65 -17.43
CA ARG A 67 -0.04 19.72 -17.09
C ARG A 67 0.15 20.23 -15.64
N PHE A 68 1.18 19.75 -14.95
CA PHE A 68 1.51 20.11 -13.57
C PHE A 68 2.53 21.24 -13.52
N SER A 69 2.49 22.05 -12.47
CA SER A 69 3.60 22.93 -12.13
C SER A 69 4.63 22.16 -11.31
N TYR A 70 5.85 22.04 -11.80
CA TYR A 70 6.95 21.44 -11.04
C TYR A 70 7.67 22.50 -10.21
N GLN A 71 7.81 22.25 -8.91
CA GLN A 71 8.61 23.03 -8.00
C GLN A 71 9.85 22.21 -7.61
N HIS A 72 10.95 22.51 -8.28
CA HIS A 72 12.23 21.89 -7.98
C HIS A 72 12.80 22.37 -6.63
N PHE A 73 13.51 21.50 -5.92
CA PHE A 73 14.22 21.84 -4.70
C PHE A 73 15.55 21.09 -4.62
N SER A 74 16.56 21.78 -4.08
CA SER A 74 17.91 21.22 -3.99
C SER A 74 18.07 20.33 -2.76
N VAL A 75 18.83 19.27 -2.93
CA VAL A 75 19.02 18.20 -1.95
C VAL A 75 20.49 17.84 -1.88
N SER A 76 20.96 17.34 -0.72
CA SER A 76 22.37 16.96 -0.54
C SER A 76 22.70 15.61 -1.17
N LYS A 77 21.69 14.79 -1.45
CA LYS A 77 21.82 13.49 -2.13
C LYS A 77 21.57 13.62 -3.63
N SER A 78 22.48 13.08 -4.43
CA SER A 78 22.43 13.12 -5.88
C SER A 78 21.48 12.06 -6.46
N ALA A 79 21.16 12.19 -7.75
CA ALA A 79 20.46 11.13 -8.49
C ALA A 79 21.25 9.81 -8.50
N GLN A 80 22.59 9.87 -8.50
CA GLN A 80 23.43 8.67 -8.45
C GLN A 80 23.30 7.95 -7.10
N ASP A 81 23.25 8.69 -5.99
CA ASP A 81 23.04 8.08 -4.66
C ASP A 81 21.71 7.32 -4.60
N MET A 82 20.65 7.89 -5.20
CA MET A 82 19.35 7.21 -5.29
C MET A 82 19.43 5.97 -6.19
N GLN A 83 20.14 6.05 -7.31
CA GLN A 83 20.31 4.93 -8.24
C GLN A 83 21.07 3.79 -7.57
N ASP A 84 22.17 4.09 -6.87
CA ASP A 84 22.97 3.11 -6.15
C ASP A 84 22.16 2.42 -5.04
N PHE A 85 21.39 3.20 -4.27
CA PHE A 85 20.46 2.63 -3.28
C PHE A 85 19.45 1.68 -3.93
N PHE A 86 18.83 2.11 -5.04
CA PHE A 86 17.84 1.31 -5.74
C PHE A 86 18.46 0.02 -6.27
N ASP A 87 19.63 0.10 -6.91
CA ASP A 87 20.34 -1.06 -7.44
C ASP A 87 20.77 -2.02 -6.31
N GLU A 88 21.21 -1.50 -5.16
CA GLU A 88 21.55 -2.32 -3.98
C GLU A 88 20.32 -3.04 -3.42
N LEU A 89 19.19 -2.32 -3.25
CA LEU A 89 17.92 -2.86 -2.78
C LEU A 89 17.42 -3.96 -3.72
N MET A 90 17.42 -3.70 -5.02
CA MET A 90 16.95 -4.65 -6.03
C MET A 90 17.84 -5.89 -6.10
N ARG A 91 19.16 -5.70 -6.11
CA ARG A 91 20.13 -6.80 -6.14
C ARG A 91 19.97 -7.72 -4.93
N PHE A 92 19.89 -7.14 -3.74
CA PHE A 92 19.70 -7.93 -2.51
C PHE A 92 18.36 -8.66 -2.52
N SER A 93 17.27 -7.93 -2.76
CA SER A 93 15.91 -8.47 -2.63
C SER A 93 15.61 -9.56 -3.66
N VAL A 94 16.10 -9.42 -4.90
CA VAL A 94 15.85 -10.38 -5.98
C VAL A 94 16.83 -11.56 -5.92
N PHE A 95 18.12 -11.32 -5.68
CA PHE A 95 19.15 -12.34 -5.90
C PHE A 95 19.73 -12.94 -4.62
N GLU A 96 19.87 -12.18 -3.54
CA GLU A 96 20.64 -12.59 -2.36
C GLU A 96 19.77 -13.03 -1.18
N MET A 97 18.57 -12.46 -1.04
CA MET A 97 17.72 -12.63 0.15
C MET A 97 17.38 -14.10 0.43
N ASP A 98 17.06 -14.90 -0.57
CA ASP A 98 16.70 -16.32 -0.39
C ASP A 98 17.85 -17.20 0.13
N ASN A 99 19.10 -16.79 -0.11
CA ASN A 99 20.29 -17.50 0.33
C ASN A 99 20.87 -16.94 1.64
N SER A 100 20.23 -15.91 2.21
CA SER A 100 20.68 -15.22 3.40
C SER A 100 19.98 -15.78 4.65
N SER A 101 20.69 -15.83 5.77
CA SER A 101 20.08 -16.13 7.07
C SER A 101 19.14 -15.01 7.51
N PHE A 102 18.19 -15.32 8.40
CA PHE A 102 17.28 -14.31 8.95
C PHE A 102 18.03 -13.11 9.55
N LEU A 103 19.16 -13.34 10.23
CA LEU A 103 19.97 -12.27 10.81
C LEU A 103 20.60 -11.38 9.73
N GLU A 104 21.16 -11.97 8.67
CA GLU A 104 21.73 -11.22 7.54
C GLU A 104 20.66 -10.38 6.83
N ILE A 105 19.45 -10.95 6.65
CA ILE A 105 18.31 -10.23 6.09
C ILE A 105 17.96 -9.01 6.95
N GLN A 106 17.84 -9.19 8.26
CA GLN A 106 17.53 -8.09 9.19
C GLN A 106 18.63 -7.01 9.18
N MET A 107 19.91 -7.40 9.23
CA MET A 107 21.03 -6.44 9.18
C MET A 107 21.06 -5.67 7.86
N LYS A 108 20.82 -6.34 6.74
CA LYS A 108 20.81 -5.71 5.42
C LYS A 108 19.65 -4.72 5.28
N PHE A 109 18.45 -5.10 5.69
CA PHE A 109 17.30 -4.19 5.69
C PHE A 109 17.46 -3.04 6.68
N PHE A 110 18.14 -3.24 7.81
CA PHE A 110 18.48 -2.15 8.72
C PHE A 110 19.43 -1.14 8.05
N ASN A 111 20.48 -1.61 7.37
CA ASN A 111 21.42 -0.73 6.67
C ASN A 111 20.76 0.01 5.49
N LEU A 112 20.01 -0.70 4.64
CA LEU A 112 19.22 -0.10 3.56
C LEU A 112 18.20 0.89 4.12
N GLY A 113 17.54 0.55 5.24
CA GLY A 113 16.66 1.45 5.96
C GLY A 113 17.36 2.73 6.40
N SER A 114 18.57 2.63 6.97
CA SER A 114 19.37 3.80 7.36
C SER A 114 19.73 4.70 6.17
N GLN A 115 20.14 4.11 5.03
CA GLN A 115 20.42 4.86 3.80
C GLN A 115 19.15 5.58 3.28
N HIS A 116 18.01 4.88 3.27
CA HIS A 116 16.71 5.46 2.91
C HIS A 116 16.33 6.62 3.83
N GLN A 117 16.63 6.52 5.12
CA GLN A 117 16.43 7.61 6.09
C GLN A 117 17.32 8.82 5.83
N ASP A 118 18.59 8.61 5.48
CA ASP A 118 19.50 9.71 5.12
C ASP A 118 18.97 10.48 3.91
N MET A 119 18.51 9.76 2.88
CA MET A 119 17.91 10.38 1.69
C MET A 119 16.59 11.09 2.03
N SER A 120 15.72 10.44 2.79
CA SER A 120 14.45 10.99 3.24
C SER A 120 14.63 12.31 4.01
N LEU A 121 15.57 12.36 4.95
CA LEU A 121 15.88 13.57 5.71
C LEU A 121 16.55 14.65 4.85
N SER A 122 17.35 14.26 3.86
CA SER A 122 17.85 15.23 2.87
C SER A 122 16.70 15.89 2.10
N TYR A 123 15.60 15.19 1.83
CA TYR A 123 14.44 15.77 1.15
C TYR A 123 13.64 16.68 2.07
N CYS A 124 13.49 16.29 3.33
CA CYS A 124 12.95 17.18 4.36
C CYS A 124 13.75 18.49 4.43
N ASP A 125 15.08 18.41 4.53
CA ASP A 125 15.95 19.59 4.63
C ASP A 125 15.88 20.49 3.40
N GLY A 126 15.86 19.92 2.20
CA GLY A 126 15.78 20.67 0.94
C GLY A 126 14.56 21.58 0.83
N ILE A 127 13.50 21.28 1.59
CA ILE A 127 12.27 22.09 1.66
C ILE A 127 12.23 22.87 2.97
N LEU A 128 12.24 22.18 4.11
CA LEU A 128 11.99 22.77 5.43
C LEU A 128 13.09 23.74 5.89
N LYS A 129 14.35 23.52 5.46
CA LYS A 129 15.48 24.40 5.75
C LYS A 129 15.76 25.41 4.62
N SER A 130 14.86 25.54 3.65
CA SER A 130 14.92 26.57 2.60
C SER A 130 13.90 27.68 2.88
N PRO A 131 14.30 28.81 3.49
CA PRO A 131 13.38 29.90 3.82
C PRO A 131 12.68 30.47 2.58
N GLU A 132 13.39 30.59 1.47
CA GLU A 132 12.83 31.10 0.20
C GLU A 132 11.75 30.17 -0.35
N LEU A 133 11.99 28.86 -0.34
CA LEU A 133 11.01 27.88 -0.80
C LEU A 133 9.81 27.80 0.14
N MET A 134 10.03 27.75 1.46
CA MET A 134 8.92 27.72 2.42
C MET A 134 8.06 28.99 2.35
N ASP A 135 8.67 30.17 2.16
CA ASP A 135 7.94 31.42 1.94
C ASP A 135 7.13 31.37 0.63
N LYS A 136 7.71 30.84 -0.45
CA LYS A 136 7.00 30.61 -1.71
C LYS A 136 5.81 29.66 -1.53
N LEU A 137 5.97 28.57 -0.79
CA LEU A 137 4.90 27.62 -0.52
C LEU A 137 3.78 28.25 0.33
N LYS A 138 4.14 29.03 1.36
CA LYS A 138 3.17 29.79 2.18
C LYS A 138 2.38 30.80 1.34
N LYS A 139 3.04 31.48 0.40
CA LYS A 139 2.40 32.41 -0.55
C LYS A 139 1.54 31.71 -1.61
N GLY A 140 1.78 30.42 -1.86
CA GLY A 140 1.05 29.60 -2.84
C GLY A 140 -0.43 29.38 -2.53
N LYS A 141 -0.87 29.61 -1.28
CA LYS A 141 -2.27 29.43 -0.83
C LYS A 141 -2.85 28.08 -1.27
N PHE A 142 -2.20 27.01 -0.83
CA PHE A 142 -2.67 25.64 -1.04
C PHE A 142 -3.91 25.35 -0.18
N ASP A 143 -4.75 24.43 -0.64
CA ASP A 143 -5.96 23.97 0.04
C ASP A 143 -5.79 22.56 0.66
N VAL A 144 -4.80 21.81 0.19
CA VAL A 144 -4.48 20.46 0.67
C VAL A 144 -3.05 20.08 0.29
N VAL A 145 -2.38 19.30 1.16
CA VAL A 145 -1.18 18.53 0.81
C VAL A 145 -1.59 17.10 0.49
N LEU A 146 -1.20 16.60 -0.68
CA LEU A 146 -1.36 15.21 -1.08
C LEU A 146 0.01 14.53 -1.07
N SER A 147 0.13 13.40 -0.38
CA SER A 147 1.43 12.74 -0.18
C SER A 147 1.31 11.22 -0.24
N ASP A 148 2.36 10.55 -0.72
CA ASP A 148 2.59 9.15 -0.39
C ASP A 148 3.61 9.10 0.75
N PRO A 149 3.28 8.50 1.92
CA PRO A 149 4.13 8.58 3.11
C PRO A 149 5.42 7.75 3.01
N MET A 150 5.77 7.21 1.82
CA MET A 150 7.07 6.60 1.54
C MET A 150 8.25 7.53 1.88
N TYR A 151 8.07 8.84 1.72
CA TYR A 151 9.00 9.87 2.18
C TYR A 151 8.33 10.76 3.24
N PRO A 152 8.97 11.01 4.40
CA PRO A 152 8.39 11.78 5.50
C PRO A 152 8.35 13.29 5.21
N CYS A 153 7.82 14.09 6.17
CA CYS A 153 7.85 15.56 6.23
C CYS A 153 6.77 16.29 5.42
N SER A 154 5.95 15.59 4.64
CA SER A 154 4.75 16.18 4.04
C SER A 154 3.76 16.69 5.08
N ASP A 155 3.72 16.03 6.23
CA ASP A 155 2.96 16.37 7.44
C ASP A 155 3.48 17.60 8.16
N ILE A 156 4.80 17.79 8.23
CA ILE A 156 5.39 19.04 8.71
C ILE A 156 4.99 20.19 7.78
N VAL A 157 5.13 20.00 6.46
CA VAL A 157 4.74 21.03 5.48
C VAL A 157 3.25 21.35 5.55
N ALA A 158 2.39 20.35 5.70
CA ALA A 158 0.95 20.56 5.88
C ALA A 158 0.65 21.41 7.13
N GLU A 159 1.33 21.13 8.25
CA GLU A 159 1.21 21.92 9.49
C GLU A 159 1.71 23.36 9.30
N GLU A 160 2.88 23.57 8.70
CA GLU A 160 3.47 24.90 8.45
C GLU A 160 2.64 25.76 7.48
N LEU A 161 1.96 25.12 6.54
CA LEU A 161 1.03 25.77 5.62
C LEU A 161 -0.38 25.92 6.22
N ASN A 162 -0.65 25.27 7.36
CA ASN A 162 -1.97 25.18 7.99
C ASN A 162 -3.05 24.69 7.02
N VAL A 163 -2.75 23.61 6.30
CA VAL A 163 -3.65 22.97 5.34
C VAL A 163 -3.87 21.50 5.69
N PRO A 164 -5.04 20.93 5.34
CA PRO A 164 -5.29 19.50 5.47
C PRO A 164 -4.28 18.62 4.75
N LEU A 165 -4.12 17.39 5.24
CA LEU A 165 -3.23 16.37 4.66
C LEU A 165 -4.02 15.13 4.24
N VAL A 166 -3.81 14.71 3.00
CA VAL A 166 -4.34 13.44 2.48
C VAL A 166 -3.18 12.55 2.09
N TYR A 167 -3.16 11.32 2.63
CA TYR A 167 -2.22 10.30 2.19
C TYR A 167 -2.82 9.44 1.09
N THR A 168 -2.05 9.13 0.05
CA THR A 168 -2.25 7.96 -0.81
C THR A 168 -1.25 6.89 -0.39
N PHE A 169 -1.73 5.73 0.04
CA PHE A 169 -0.85 4.76 0.67
C PHE A 169 -1.18 3.32 0.27
N ARG A 170 -0.18 2.45 0.18
CA ARG A 170 -0.39 1.04 -0.17
C ARG A 170 -0.38 0.15 1.07
N PHE A 171 0.71 0.16 1.83
CA PHE A 171 0.83 -0.44 3.17
C PHE A 171 2.16 -0.01 3.81
N SER A 172 2.29 -0.19 5.12
CA SER A 172 3.59 -0.42 5.77
C SER A 172 3.69 -1.87 6.26
N VAL A 173 4.91 -2.37 6.48
CA VAL A 173 5.11 -3.74 6.97
C VAL A 173 4.35 -3.96 8.28
N ALA A 174 3.62 -5.07 8.38
CA ALA A 174 2.69 -5.35 9.47
C ALA A 174 1.66 -4.23 9.74
N HIS A 175 1.34 -3.38 8.76
CA HIS A 175 0.50 -2.19 8.93
C HIS A 175 0.96 -1.25 10.06
N ALA A 176 2.27 -1.20 10.34
CA ALA A 176 2.84 -0.42 11.43
C ALA A 176 2.39 1.05 11.43
N ALA A 177 2.55 1.77 10.33
CA ALA A 177 2.16 3.17 10.19
C ALA A 177 0.63 3.34 10.29
N GLU A 178 -0.13 2.50 9.60
CA GLU A 178 -1.59 2.56 9.62
C GLU A 178 -2.15 2.31 11.03
N ARG A 179 -1.59 1.34 11.77
CA ARG A 179 -2.01 0.99 13.14
C ARG A 179 -1.51 2.00 14.17
N MET A 180 -0.19 2.22 14.24
CA MET A 180 0.42 2.99 15.32
C MET A 180 0.25 4.49 15.12
N CYS A 181 0.34 4.99 13.89
CA CYS A 181 0.17 6.41 13.61
C CYS A 181 -1.28 6.73 13.19
N GLY A 182 -1.85 5.92 12.30
CA GLY A 182 -3.21 6.12 11.75
C GLY A 182 -4.35 5.56 12.59
N GLN A 183 -4.07 4.80 13.66
CA GLN A 183 -5.06 4.24 14.59
C GLN A 183 -6.08 3.27 13.95
N ILE A 184 -5.76 2.64 12.82
CA ILE A 184 -6.61 1.57 12.27
C ILE A 184 -6.47 0.28 13.10
N PRO A 185 -7.56 -0.41 13.45
CA PRO A 185 -7.44 -1.70 14.13
C PRO A 185 -6.89 -2.78 13.20
N ALA A 186 -6.00 -3.63 13.72
CA ALA A 186 -5.63 -4.89 13.06
C ALA A 186 -5.45 -5.99 14.12
N PRO A 187 -6.55 -6.66 14.54
CA PRO A 187 -6.47 -7.73 15.53
C PRO A 187 -5.60 -8.90 15.04
N PRO A 188 -4.49 -9.23 15.72
CA PRO A 188 -3.52 -10.21 15.24
C PRO A 188 -4.05 -11.65 15.21
N SER A 189 -5.24 -11.89 15.76
CA SER A 189 -5.88 -13.20 15.76
C SER A 189 -6.49 -13.61 14.42
N TYR A 190 -6.79 -12.64 13.54
CA TYR A 190 -7.39 -12.90 12.22
C TYR A 190 -6.97 -11.89 11.13
N VAL A 191 -6.29 -10.79 11.47
CA VAL A 191 -5.68 -9.91 10.47
C VAL A 191 -4.21 -10.30 10.32
N PRO A 192 -3.78 -10.84 9.18
CA PRO A 192 -2.37 -11.11 8.95
C PRO A 192 -1.61 -9.78 8.83
N GLY A 193 -0.41 -9.70 9.40
CA GLY A 193 0.45 -8.54 9.18
C GLY A 193 0.86 -8.47 7.70
N ALA A 194 0.73 -7.31 7.05
CA ALA A 194 1.23 -7.13 5.68
C ALA A 194 2.66 -7.66 5.55
N MET A 195 2.92 -8.42 4.47
CA MET A 195 4.18 -9.12 4.18
C MET A 195 4.45 -10.39 5.00
N SER A 196 3.53 -10.82 5.87
CA SER A 196 3.69 -12.06 6.63
C SER A 196 3.46 -13.33 5.81
N LYS A 197 2.86 -13.21 4.62
CA LYS A 197 2.46 -14.34 3.76
C LYS A 197 1.40 -15.26 4.41
N LEU A 198 0.68 -14.75 5.41
CA LEU A 198 -0.41 -15.43 6.08
C LEU A 198 -1.78 -15.02 5.50
N THR A 199 -2.81 -15.78 5.87
CA THR A 199 -4.21 -15.46 5.50
C THR A 199 -5.01 -15.02 6.73
N ASP A 200 -6.27 -14.63 6.53
CA ASP A 200 -7.22 -14.37 7.62
C ASP A 200 -7.71 -15.65 8.34
N LYS A 201 -7.39 -16.82 7.80
CA LYS A 201 -7.69 -18.14 8.36
C LYS A 201 -6.41 -18.80 8.86
N MET A 202 -6.03 -18.47 10.09
CA MET A 202 -4.82 -18.98 10.74
C MET A 202 -5.11 -20.08 11.75
N SER A 203 -4.28 -21.12 11.74
CA SER A 203 -4.11 -22.07 12.83
C SER A 203 -3.56 -21.40 14.09
N PHE A 204 -3.52 -22.13 15.21
CA PHE A 204 -2.93 -21.58 16.45
C PHE A 204 -1.45 -21.21 16.28
N THR A 205 -0.65 -22.05 15.62
CA THR A 205 0.77 -21.78 15.37
C THR A 205 0.97 -20.58 14.47
N GLU A 206 0.16 -20.43 13.42
CA GLU A 206 0.20 -19.25 12.54
C GLU A 206 -0.20 -17.97 13.29
N ARG A 207 -1.17 -18.04 14.21
CA ARG A 207 -1.50 -16.89 15.08
C ARG A 207 -0.36 -16.51 16.02
N ILE A 208 0.40 -17.49 16.55
CA ILE A 208 1.62 -17.20 17.32
C ILE A 208 2.64 -16.48 16.44
N PHE A 209 2.91 -17.02 15.24
CA PHE A 209 3.83 -16.40 14.31
C PHE A 209 3.40 -14.97 13.94
N ASN A 210 2.12 -14.77 13.63
CA ASN A 210 1.57 -13.46 13.30
C ASN A 210 1.72 -12.46 14.45
N MET A 211 1.43 -12.87 15.69
CA MET A 211 1.64 -12.03 16.86
C MET A 211 3.12 -11.64 17.03
N LEU A 212 4.03 -12.61 16.92
CA LEU A 212 5.47 -12.34 17.00
C LEU A 212 5.96 -11.45 15.85
N PHE A 213 5.40 -11.62 14.66
CA PHE A 213 5.68 -10.77 13.51
C PHE A 213 5.27 -9.32 13.82
N TYR A 214 4.04 -9.07 14.25
CA TYR A 214 3.59 -7.74 14.69
C TYR A 214 4.52 -7.12 15.74
N LEU A 215 4.85 -7.85 16.82
CA LEU A 215 5.72 -7.34 17.89
C LEU A 215 7.13 -6.99 17.39
N SER A 216 7.70 -7.85 16.53
CA SER A 216 9.01 -7.61 15.92
C SER A 216 9.01 -6.37 15.03
N GLN A 217 7.98 -6.21 14.21
CA GLN A 217 7.88 -5.11 13.26
C GLN A 217 7.54 -3.80 13.97
N ASP A 218 6.71 -3.82 15.02
CA ASP A 218 6.45 -2.64 15.86
C ASP A 218 7.74 -2.14 16.53
N THR A 219 8.57 -3.05 17.03
CA THR A 219 9.86 -2.72 17.64
C THR A 219 10.80 -2.10 16.60
N LEU A 220 10.92 -2.74 15.43
CA LEU A 220 11.77 -2.26 14.33
C LEU A 220 11.31 -0.88 13.83
N SER A 221 10.02 -0.68 13.60
CA SER A 221 9.46 0.60 13.18
C SER A 221 9.75 1.71 14.19
N ARG A 222 9.60 1.47 15.50
CA ARG A 222 9.95 2.46 16.54
C ARG A 222 11.44 2.82 16.53
N LEU A 223 12.33 1.84 16.34
CA LEU A 223 13.76 2.09 16.26
C LEU A 223 14.12 2.96 15.04
N ILE A 224 13.49 2.68 13.90
CA ILE A 224 13.64 3.47 12.67
C ILE A 224 13.07 4.88 12.90
N TRP A 225 11.82 5.00 13.33
CA TRP A 225 11.14 6.29 13.49
C TRP A 225 11.76 7.20 14.54
N ARG A 226 12.51 6.67 15.53
CA ARG A 226 13.23 7.49 16.51
C ARG A 226 14.08 8.59 15.87
N ARG A 227 14.67 8.32 14.70
CA ARG A 227 15.47 9.32 13.97
C ARG A 227 14.58 10.45 13.42
N PHE A 228 13.40 10.13 12.93
CA PHE A 228 12.40 11.11 12.51
C PHE A 228 11.81 11.84 13.71
N ASP A 229 11.51 11.16 14.82
CA ASP A 229 11.04 11.79 16.05
C ASP A 229 11.99 12.88 16.55
N ASN A 230 13.31 12.60 16.53
CA ASN A 230 14.35 13.57 16.88
C ASN A 230 14.32 14.77 15.92
N TYR A 231 14.27 14.53 14.61
CA TYR A 231 14.21 15.59 13.60
C TYR A 231 12.96 16.47 13.79
N TYR A 232 11.81 15.87 14.08
CA TYR A 232 10.53 16.57 14.22
C TYR A 232 10.53 17.41 15.51
N THR A 233 11.03 16.85 16.60
CA THR A 233 11.19 17.57 17.87
C THR A 233 12.14 18.76 17.73
N GLU A 234 13.26 18.58 17.03
CA GLU A 234 14.22 19.65 16.74
C GLU A 234 13.58 20.75 15.88
N TYR A 235 12.90 20.38 14.80
CA TYR A 235 12.26 21.32 13.89
C TYR A 235 11.21 22.19 14.58
N PHE A 236 10.31 21.58 15.35
CA PHE A 236 9.23 22.32 16.02
C PHE A 236 9.64 22.98 17.34
N GLY A 237 10.81 22.64 17.90
CA GLY A 237 11.24 23.13 19.22
C GLY A 237 10.37 22.65 20.40
N ARG A 238 9.56 21.61 20.20
CA ARG A 238 8.70 20.99 21.22
C ARG A 238 8.65 19.48 21.02
N SER A 239 8.37 18.75 22.11
CA SER A 239 8.21 17.29 22.03
C SER A 239 7.06 16.93 21.09
N THR A 240 7.38 16.17 20.05
CA THR A 240 6.42 15.55 19.14
C THR A 240 7.05 14.30 18.53
N SER A 241 6.29 13.53 17.75
CA SER A 241 6.78 12.33 17.08
C SER A 241 6.32 12.27 15.63
N TYR A 242 7.03 11.48 14.84
CA TYR A 242 6.67 11.14 13.47
C TYR A 242 5.25 10.58 13.40
N CYS A 243 4.89 9.63 14.28
CA CYS A 243 3.54 9.06 14.30
C CYS A 243 2.46 10.06 14.72
N GLU A 244 2.75 10.97 15.64
CA GLU A 244 1.80 12.01 16.03
C GLU A 244 1.44 12.89 14.82
N MET A 245 2.46 13.30 14.06
CA MET A 245 2.28 14.14 12.88
C MET A 245 1.60 13.41 11.72
N MET A 246 2.02 12.18 11.39
CA MET A 246 1.31 11.34 10.42
C MET A 246 -0.15 11.10 10.83
N GLY A 247 -0.39 10.89 12.14
CA GLY A 247 -1.72 10.67 12.68
C GLY A 247 -2.68 11.85 12.51
N LYS A 248 -2.17 13.05 12.17
CA LYS A 248 -2.99 14.22 11.87
C LYS A 248 -3.66 14.18 10.49
N ALA A 249 -3.23 13.29 9.59
CA ALA A 249 -3.82 13.18 8.26
C ALA A 249 -5.35 13.03 8.29
N ASP A 250 -6.01 13.83 7.45
CA ASP A 250 -7.47 13.92 7.39
C ASP A 250 -8.09 12.71 6.70
N ILE A 251 -7.45 12.20 5.65
CA ILE A 251 -7.87 11.00 4.90
C ILE A 251 -6.65 10.15 4.54
N TRP A 252 -6.81 8.84 4.67
CA TRP A 252 -5.89 7.81 4.15
C TRP A 252 -6.55 7.10 2.97
N LEU A 253 -6.14 7.43 1.75
CA LEU A 253 -6.53 6.76 0.52
C LEU A 253 -5.68 5.50 0.34
N ILE A 254 -6.17 4.37 0.82
CA ILE A 254 -5.50 3.07 0.74
C ILE A 254 -5.70 2.47 -0.65
N ARG A 255 -4.61 2.21 -1.38
CA ARG A 255 -4.61 1.70 -2.77
C ARG A 255 -4.93 0.21 -2.91
N THR A 256 -5.79 -0.30 -2.03
CA THR A 256 -6.34 -1.66 -2.11
C THR A 256 -7.84 -1.68 -1.81
N TYR A 257 -8.47 -2.86 -1.91
CA TYR A 257 -9.91 -3.10 -1.76
C TYR A 257 -10.19 -4.58 -1.50
N TRP A 258 -11.42 -4.91 -1.10
CA TRP A 258 -11.83 -6.22 -0.56
C TRP A 258 -11.92 -7.37 -1.58
N ASP A 259 -11.90 -7.06 -2.88
CA ASP A 259 -11.70 -8.06 -3.93
C ASP A 259 -10.30 -8.70 -3.87
N PHE A 260 -9.34 -7.98 -3.29
CA PHE A 260 -7.95 -8.40 -3.15
C PHE A 260 -7.54 -8.61 -1.68
N GLU A 261 -7.88 -7.69 -0.78
CA GLU A 261 -7.53 -7.74 0.65
C GLU A 261 -8.43 -8.66 1.47
N PHE A 262 -7.94 -9.15 2.61
CA PHE A 262 -8.78 -9.85 3.57
C PHE A 262 -9.65 -8.84 4.37
N PRO A 263 -10.94 -9.14 4.62
CA PRO A 263 -11.81 -8.26 5.39
C PRO A 263 -11.23 -7.96 6.79
N ARG A 264 -11.23 -6.68 7.18
CA ARG A 264 -10.76 -6.24 8.49
C ARG A 264 -11.46 -4.96 8.96
N PRO A 265 -11.44 -4.65 10.27
CA PRO A 265 -11.97 -3.38 10.76
C PRO A 265 -11.19 -2.19 10.20
N PHE A 266 -11.89 -1.11 9.91
CA PHE A 266 -11.28 0.16 9.51
C PHE A 266 -12.04 1.34 10.11
N VAL A 267 -11.39 2.50 10.15
CA VAL A 267 -11.93 3.74 10.71
C VAL A 267 -12.41 4.68 9.59
N PRO A 268 -13.31 5.64 9.87
CA PRO A 268 -13.98 6.40 8.82
C PRO A 268 -13.08 7.23 7.90
N ASN A 269 -11.90 7.66 8.36
CA ASN A 269 -10.94 8.41 7.53
C ASN A 269 -10.06 7.53 6.63
N PHE A 270 -10.15 6.19 6.71
CA PHE A 270 -9.48 5.28 5.79
C PHE A 270 -10.42 4.89 4.65
N LYS A 271 -10.03 5.16 3.41
CA LYS A 271 -10.81 4.95 2.20
C LYS A 271 -10.06 4.04 1.25
N TYR A 272 -10.71 2.98 0.78
CA TYR A 272 -10.07 1.92 0.02
C TYR A 272 -10.36 2.10 -1.47
N ILE A 273 -9.32 2.48 -2.22
CA ILE A 273 -9.39 2.92 -3.62
C ILE A 273 -8.58 2.00 -4.55
N GLY A 274 -8.47 0.70 -4.22
CA GLY A 274 -7.76 -0.28 -5.02
C GLY A 274 -8.27 -0.36 -6.47
N GLY A 275 -7.34 -0.36 -7.42
CA GLY A 275 -7.58 -0.41 -8.87
C GLY A 275 -7.91 0.94 -9.53
N LEU A 276 -7.58 2.07 -8.89
CA LEU A 276 -7.78 3.42 -9.46
C LEU A 276 -7.17 3.64 -10.85
N HIS A 277 -6.13 2.89 -11.22
CA HIS A 277 -5.45 3.01 -12.51
C HIS A 277 -6.08 2.15 -13.62
N CYS A 278 -6.99 1.24 -13.27
CA CYS A 278 -7.57 0.31 -14.23
C CYS A 278 -8.61 1.02 -15.12
N THR A 279 -8.58 0.73 -16.42
CA THR A 279 -9.48 1.36 -17.39
C THR A 279 -9.98 0.33 -18.41
N PRO A 280 -11.11 0.59 -19.10
CA PRO A 280 -11.53 -0.27 -20.21
C PRO A 280 -10.42 -0.39 -21.26
N ALA A 281 -10.26 -1.58 -21.82
CA ALA A 281 -9.23 -1.83 -22.83
C ALA A 281 -9.44 -0.96 -24.08
N LYS A 282 -8.35 -0.34 -24.54
CA LYS A 282 -8.29 0.40 -25.80
C LYS A 282 -7.85 -0.53 -26.94
N PRO A 283 -8.12 -0.17 -28.22
CA PRO A 283 -7.63 -0.94 -29.35
C PRO A 283 -6.09 -1.05 -29.36
N LEU A 284 -5.58 -2.24 -29.68
CA LEU A 284 -4.14 -2.50 -29.77
C LEU A 284 -3.54 -1.89 -31.04
N PRO A 285 -2.23 -1.61 -31.08
CA PRO A 285 -1.50 -1.35 -32.32
C PRO A 285 -1.72 -2.48 -33.35
N LYS A 286 -1.83 -2.13 -34.63
CA LYS A 286 -2.22 -3.09 -35.69
C LYS A 286 -1.35 -4.34 -35.74
N ASP A 287 -0.04 -4.20 -35.64
CA ASP A 287 0.93 -5.30 -35.67
C ASP A 287 0.81 -6.24 -34.46
N MET A 288 0.42 -5.69 -33.30
CA MET A 288 0.16 -6.44 -32.08
C MET A 288 -1.19 -7.15 -32.17
N GLU A 289 -2.22 -6.48 -32.68
CA GLU A 289 -3.54 -7.05 -32.93
C GLU A 289 -3.47 -8.24 -33.90
N GLU A 290 -2.75 -8.10 -35.02
CA GLU A 290 -2.53 -9.20 -35.97
C GLU A 290 -1.90 -10.44 -35.32
N PHE A 291 -0.90 -10.23 -34.44
CA PHE A 291 -0.29 -11.32 -33.69
C PHE A 291 -1.24 -11.96 -32.69
N VAL A 292 -2.01 -11.15 -31.97
CA VAL A 292 -3.04 -11.61 -31.02
C VAL A 292 -4.11 -12.42 -31.76
N GLN A 293 -4.58 -11.99 -32.91
CA GLN A 293 -5.58 -12.71 -33.70
C GLN A 293 -5.03 -14.00 -34.32
N SER A 294 -3.73 -14.07 -34.62
CA SER A 294 -3.07 -15.30 -35.10
C SER A 294 -3.03 -16.44 -34.08
N SER A 295 -3.46 -16.20 -32.84
CA SER A 295 -3.49 -17.21 -31.77
C SER A 295 -4.61 -18.24 -31.86
N GLY A 296 -5.55 -18.10 -32.80
CA GLY A 296 -6.65 -19.05 -32.95
C GLY A 296 -7.50 -19.17 -31.68
N ASP A 297 -7.97 -20.36 -31.38
CA ASP A 297 -8.82 -20.62 -30.20
C ASP A 297 -8.03 -20.72 -28.90
N ASP A 298 -6.73 -21.07 -29.00
CA ASP A 298 -5.81 -21.15 -27.87
C ASP A 298 -5.67 -19.81 -27.16
N GLY A 299 -5.67 -18.71 -27.92
CA GLY A 299 -5.59 -17.36 -27.37
C GLY A 299 -4.19 -16.95 -26.93
N ILE A 300 -4.10 -15.94 -26.09
CA ILE A 300 -2.83 -15.32 -25.71
C ILE A 300 -2.54 -15.42 -24.21
N VAL A 301 -1.24 -15.37 -23.90
CA VAL A 301 -0.71 -15.16 -22.56
C VAL A 301 0.05 -13.83 -22.55
N VAL A 302 -0.25 -12.99 -21.57
CA VAL A 302 0.49 -11.75 -21.31
C VAL A 302 1.55 -12.04 -20.26
N PHE A 303 2.79 -11.60 -20.45
CA PHE A 303 3.86 -11.82 -19.49
C PHE A 303 4.66 -10.54 -19.21
N THR A 304 4.76 -10.17 -17.93
CA THR A 304 5.68 -9.13 -17.45
C THR A 304 6.12 -9.36 -16.01
N LEU A 305 7.34 -8.90 -15.67
CA LEU A 305 7.87 -8.90 -14.29
C LEU A 305 7.77 -7.52 -13.62
N GLY A 306 6.82 -6.69 -14.05
CA GLY A 306 6.57 -5.38 -13.43
C GLY A 306 7.51 -4.29 -13.92
N SER A 307 7.24 -3.03 -13.53
CA SER A 307 7.91 -1.85 -14.10
C SER A 307 9.43 -1.81 -13.86
N MET A 308 9.89 -2.33 -12.73
CA MET A 308 11.26 -2.21 -12.24
C MET A 308 12.22 -3.30 -12.77
N ILE A 309 11.72 -4.48 -13.14
CA ILE A 309 12.53 -5.58 -13.67
C ILE A 309 12.42 -5.58 -15.19
N ASP A 310 13.39 -4.98 -15.85
CA ASP A 310 13.47 -4.93 -17.32
C ASP A 310 14.13 -6.19 -17.91
N LYS A 311 15.09 -6.78 -17.19
CA LYS A 311 15.87 -7.93 -17.61
C LYS A 311 16.13 -8.90 -16.46
N VAL A 312 16.46 -10.13 -16.83
CA VAL A 312 16.86 -11.20 -15.91
C VAL A 312 18.10 -11.89 -16.49
N PRO A 313 18.89 -12.64 -15.68
CA PRO A 313 20.04 -13.38 -16.20
C PRO A 313 19.67 -14.26 -17.40
N LYS A 314 20.56 -14.36 -18.40
CA LYS A 314 20.28 -15.07 -19.67
C LYS A 314 19.84 -16.51 -19.46
N GLU A 315 20.40 -17.21 -18.48
CA GLU A 315 20.00 -18.57 -18.12
C GLU A 315 18.52 -18.65 -17.69
N MET A 316 18.05 -17.66 -16.92
CA MET A 316 16.68 -17.57 -16.44
C MET A 316 15.72 -17.23 -17.58
N SER A 317 16.10 -16.29 -18.45
CA SER A 317 15.29 -15.94 -19.61
C SER A 317 15.21 -17.10 -20.63
N ASN A 318 16.28 -17.90 -20.78
CA ASN A 318 16.28 -19.13 -21.59
C ASN A 318 15.33 -20.21 -21.03
N ARG A 319 15.31 -20.41 -19.70
CA ARG A 319 14.37 -21.36 -19.08
C ARG A 319 12.91 -20.93 -19.27
N ILE A 320 12.62 -19.65 -19.08
CA ILE A 320 11.27 -19.12 -19.30
C ILE A 320 10.88 -19.23 -20.77
N ALA A 321 11.74 -18.78 -21.69
CA ALA A 321 11.48 -18.87 -23.12
C ALA A 321 11.24 -20.32 -23.60
N SER A 322 12.00 -21.27 -23.06
CA SER A 322 11.82 -22.70 -23.33
C SER A 322 10.47 -23.23 -22.85
N ALA A 323 9.96 -22.76 -21.71
CA ALA A 323 8.63 -23.11 -21.23
C ALA A 323 7.54 -22.50 -22.14
N LEU A 324 7.67 -21.22 -22.47
CA LEU A 324 6.72 -20.51 -23.33
C LEU A 324 6.65 -21.11 -24.73
N ALA A 325 7.75 -21.67 -25.25
CA ALA A 325 7.75 -22.35 -26.55
C ALA A 325 6.91 -23.64 -26.59
N GLN A 326 6.55 -24.21 -25.42
CA GLN A 326 5.84 -25.49 -25.32
C GLN A 326 4.31 -25.36 -25.22
N ILE A 327 3.80 -24.14 -25.00
CA ILE A 327 2.35 -23.90 -24.91
C ILE A 327 1.79 -23.48 -26.28
N PRO A 328 0.53 -23.83 -26.61
CA PRO A 328 -0.05 -23.49 -27.91
C PRO A 328 -0.42 -22.00 -28.04
N GLN A 329 -0.57 -21.29 -26.92
CA GLN A 329 -0.90 -19.86 -26.92
C GLN A 329 0.19 -19.01 -27.55
N LYS A 330 -0.20 -17.87 -28.12
CA LYS A 330 0.75 -16.79 -28.42
C LYS A 330 1.09 -16.02 -27.16
N VAL A 331 2.35 -15.65 -26.99
CA VAL A 331 2.81 -14.97 -25.77
C VAL A 331 3.33 -13.57 -26.11
N LEU A 332 2.82 -12.56 -25.41
CA LEU A 332 3.34 -11.20 -25.45
C LEU A 332 4.13 -10.93 -24.18
N TRP A 333 5.45 -10.91 -24.33
CA TRP A 333 6.38 -10.80 -23.21
C TRP A 333 7.03 -9.43 -23.17
N ARG A 334 6.77 -8.65 -22.11
CA ARG A 334 7.57 -7.46 -21.82
C ARG A 334 8.92 -7.86 -21.25
N TYR A 335 9.98 -7.61 -22.02
CA TYR A 335 11.36 -7.92 -21.64
C TYR A 335 12.35 -7.05 -22.43
N GLY A 336 13.30 -6.45 -21.72
CA GLY A 336 14.32 -5.54 -22.26
C GLY A 336 15.75 -6.10 -22.22
N GLY A 337 15.94 -7.34 -21.75
CA GLY A 337 17.24 -8.00 -21.71
C GLY A 337 17.68 -8.59 -23.06
N GLU A 338 18.81 -9.31 -23.03
CA GLU A 338 19.30 -10.07 -24.19
C GLU A 338 18.26 -11.13 -24.61
N LYS A 339 17.96 -11.19 -25.92
CA LYS A 339 17.01 -12.15 -26.49
C LYS A 339 17.41 -13.58 -26.07
N PRO A 340 16.49 -14.37 -25.49
CA PRO A 340 16.76 -15.76 -25.15
C PRO A 340 17.05 -16.59 -26.41
N ASP A 341 18.00 -17.52 -26.31
CA ASP A 341 18.39 -18.42 -27.38
C ASP A 341 17.27 -19.44 -27.68
N THR A 342 16.45 -19.76 -26.68
CA THR A 342 15.35 -20.75 -26.72
C THR A 342 13.98 -20.12 -27.01
N LEU A 343 13.93 -18.88 -27.54
CA LEU A 343 12.68 -18.18 -27.83
C LEU A 343 11.89 -18.85 -28.96
N GLY A 344 10.71 -19.39 -28.63
CA GLY A 344 9.78 -19.97 -29.60
C GLY A 344 9.08 -18.95 -30.49
N GLU A 345 8.65 -19.37 -31.69
CA GLU A 345 7.95 -18.53 -32.67
C GLU A 345 6.57 -18.03 -32.20
N ASN A 346 5.99 -18.69 -31.20
CA ASN A 346 4.75 -18.29 -30.57
C ASN A 346 4.93 -17.11 -29.60
N THR A 347 6.16 -16.68 -29.29
CA THR A 347 6.44 -15.63 -28.31
C THR A 347 7.06 -14.40 -28.97
N ARG A 348 6.46 -13.22 -28.74
CA ARG A 348 7.04 -11.93 -29.13
C ARG A 348 7.48 -11.13 -27.90
N ILE A 349 8.70 -10.60 -27.99
CA ILE A 349 9.29 -9.75 -26.95
C ILE A 349 9.06 -8.27 -27.30
N TYR A 350 8.65 -7.51 -26.30
CA TYR A 350 8.44 -6.07 -26.40
C TYR A 350 9.18 -5.34 -25.27
N LYS A 351 9.72 -4.15 -25.53
CA LYS A 351 10.29 -3.30 -24.46
C LYS A 351 9.19 -2.80 -23.50
N TRP A 352 8.02 -2.51 -24.06
CA TRP A 352 6.83 -2.10 -23.32
C TRP A 352 5.58 -2.68 -24.00
N ILE A 353 4.57 -3.03 -23.21
CA ILE A 353 3.29 -3.54 -23.69
C ILE A 353 2.14 -2.70 -23.11
N PRO A 354 1.04 -2.50 -23.85
CA PRO A 354 -0.18 -1.92 -23.30
C PRO A 354 -0.89 -2.96 -22.42
N GLN A 355 -0.35 -3.22 -21.22
CA GLN A 355 -0.74 -4.35 -20.35
C GLN A 355 -2.23 -4.37 -20.05
N ASN A 356 -2.81 -3.23 -19.61
CA ASN A 356 -4.25 -3.11 -19.34
C ASN A 356 -5.09 -3.53 -20.56
N ASP A 357 -4.71 -3.09 -21.76
CA ASP A 357 -5.47 -3.32 -22.98
C ASP A 357 -5.36 -4.78 -23.44
N LEU A 358 -4.16 -5.37 -23.32
CA LEU A 358 -3.96 -6.80 -23.55
C LEU A 358 -4.76 -7.65 -22.56
N LEU A 359 -4.77 -7.29 -21.26
CA LEU A 359 -5.53 -8.04 -20.27
C LEU A 359 -7.04 -7.97 -20.51
N GLY A 360 -7.55 -6.84 -21.00
CA GLY A 360 -8.95 -6.70 -21.41
C GLY A 360 -9.29 -7.25 -22.79
N HIS A 361 -8.31 -7.79 -23.53
CA HIS A 361 -8.55 -8.38 -24.84
C HIS A 361 -9.25 -9.75 -24.73
N PRO A 362 -10.30 -10.05 -25.52
CA PRO A 362 -11.05 -11.32 -25.43
C PRO A 362 -10.25 -12.61 -25.63
N LYS A 363 -9.09 -12.52 -26.30
CA LYS A 363 -8.18 -13.67 -26.51
C LYS A 363 -7.30 -13.98 -25.30
N THR A 364 -7.25 -13.14 -24.27
CA THR A 364 -6.36 -13.35 -23.12
C THR A 364 -6.85 -14.47 -22.23
N ARG A 365 -6.00 -15.48 -22.05
CA ARG A 365 -6.29 -16.66 -21.22
C ARG A 365 -5.65 -16.59 -19.85
N ALA A 366 -4.40 -16.12 -19.78
CA ALA A 366 -3.67 -16.05 -18.53
C ALA A 366 -2.69 -14.87 -18.51
N PHE A 367 -2.34 -14.44 -17.30
CA PHE A 367 -1.34 -13.42 -17.04
C PHE A 367 -0.19 -13.98 -16.21
N ILE A 368 1.01 -14.06 -16.80
CA ILE A 368 2.22 -14.34 -16.05
C ILE A 368 2.71 -13.02 -15.46
N THR A 369 2.80 -12.96 -14.13
CA THR A 369 3.12 -11.72 -13.43
C THR A 369 4.03 -11.96 -12.25
N HIS A 370 4.92 -11.02 -11.97
CA HIS A 370 5.61 -10.99 -10.68
C HIS A 370 4.66 -10.80 -9.48
N GLY A 371 3.40 -10.40 -9.67
CA GLY A 371 2.46 -10.22 -8.57
C GLY A 371 2.48 -8.84 -7.90
N GLY A 372 3.06 -7.83 -8.54
CA GLY A 372 2.96 -6.45 -8.07
C GLY A 372 1.51 -5.93 -8.10
N THR A 373 1.17 -5.10 -7.11
CA THR A 373 -0.21 -4.65 -6.84
C THR A 373 -0.96 -4.11 -8.09
N ASN A 374 -0.32 -3.26 -8.91
CA ASN A 374 -1.00 -2.67 -10.08
C ASN A 374 -1.42 -3.73 -11.11
N GLY A 375 -0.54 -4.68 -11.42
CA GLY A 375 -0.83 -5.74 -12.39
C GLY A 375 -1.87 -6.73 -11.85
N VAL A 376 -1.86 -7.00 -10.55
CA VAL A 376 -2.91 -7.80 -9.90
C VAL A 376 -4.27 -7.14 -10.06
N TYR A 377 -4.37 -5.83 -9.86
CA TYR A 377 -5.64 -5.11 -10.05
C TYR A 377 -6.09 -5.07 -11.51
N GLU A 378 -5.20 -4.93 -12.48
CA GLU A 378 -5.59 -5.01 -13.90
C GLU A 378 -6.10 -6.41 -14.26
N ALA A 379 -5.47 -7.46 -13.72
CA ALA A 379 -5.95 -8.83 -13.90
C ALA A 379 -7.30 -9.07 -13.22
N ILE A 380 -7.52 -8.53 -12.02
CA ILE A 380 -8.83 -8.55 -11.35
C ILE A 380 -9.86 -7.79 -12.19
N TYR A 381 -9.56 -6.57 -12.62
CA TYR A 381 -10.45 -5.69 -13.38
C TYR A 381 -10.96 -6.39 -14.65
N HIS A 382 -10.07 -7.05 -15.40
CA HIS A 382 -10.38 -7.76 -16.64
C HIS A 382 -10.73 -9.25 -16.46
N GLY A 383 -10.71 -9.75 -15.22
CA GLY A 383 -11.06 -11.13 -14.88
C GLY A 383 -10.12 -12.18 -15.48
N VAL A 384 -8.81 -11.93 -15.45
CA VAL A 384 -7.77 -12.81 -16.01
C VAL A 384 -7.08 -13.61 -14.89
N PRO A 385 -7.03 -14.95 -14.94
CA PRO A 385 -6.29 -15.74 -13.97
C PRO A 385 -4.78 -15.61 -14.16
N MET A 386 -4.01 -15.82 -13.08
CA MET A 386 -2.59 -15.49 -13.05
C MET A 386 -1.68 -16.69 -12.77
N VAL A 387 -0.50 -16.67 -13.37
CA VAL A 387 0.66 -17.43 -12.89
C VAL A 387 1.63 -16.44 -12.24
N GLY A 388 1.73 -16.49 -10.92
CA GLY A 388 2.60 -15.65 -10.12
C GLY A 388 4.06 -16.12 -10.17
N ILE A 389 4.98 -15.20 -10.39
CA ILE A 389 6.42 -15.43 -10.25
C ILE A 389 7.03 -14.34 -9.37
N PRO A 390 6.76 -14.36 -8.06
CA PRO A 390 7.17 -13.30 -7.16
C PRO A 390 8.69 -13.21 -7.06
N LEU A 391 9.21 -11.98 -7.00
CA LEU A 391 10.63 -11.68 -6.97
C LEU A 391 11.05 -10.98 -5.67
N PHE A 392 10.29 -9.99 -5.21
CA PHE A 392 10.63 -9.19 -4.02
C PHE A 392 9.43 -8.41 -3.48
N GLY A 393 9.61 -7.72 -2.35
CA GLY A 393 8.61 -6.79 -1.82
C GLY A 393 7.27 -7.47 -1.50
N ASP A 394 6.16 -6.80 -1.83
CA ASP A 394 4.78 -7.25 -1.59
C ASP A 394 4.34 -8.41 -2.48
N GLN A 395 5.14 -8.75 -3.49
CA GLN A 395 4.77 -9.72 -4.52
C GLN A 395 4.41 -11.11 -3.97
N PRO A 396 5.19 -11.75 -3.08
CA PRO A 396 4.80 -13.04 -2.53
C PRO A 396 3.50 -12.98 -1.72
N ASP A 397 3.32 -11.91 -0.94
CA ASP A 397 2.14 -11.67 -0.11
C ASP A 397 0.89 -11.47 -0.99
N ASN A 398 1.00 -10.64 -2.02
CA ASN A 398 -0.07 -10.44 -3.00
C ASN A 398 -0.46 -11.77 -3.69
N MET A 399 0.51 -12.64 -3.97
CA MET A 399 0.23 -13.96 -4.53
C MET A 399 -0.45 -14.92 -3.54
N VAL A 400 -0.20 -14.82 -2.23
CA VAL A 400 -0.98 -15.52 -1.20
C VAL A 400 -2.45 -15.08 -1.24
N HIS A 401 -2.72 -13.78 -1.39
CA HIS A 401 -4.09 -13.27 -1.50
C HIS A 401 -4.84 -13.82 -2.72
N MET A 402 -4.16 -13.94 -3.87
CA MET A 402 -4.76 -14.42 -5.12
C MET A 402 -4.91 -15.95 -5.18
N THR A 403 -3.96 -16.70 -4.62
CA THR A 403 -4.05 -18.16 -4.48
C THR A 403 -5.13 -18.57 -3.50
N THR A 404 -5.30 -17.83 -2.39
CA THR A 404 -6.40 -18.06 -1.43
C THR A 404 -7.78 -17.89 -2.08
N ARG A 405 -7.86 -17.08 -3.14
CA ARG A 405 -9.07 -16.86 -3.95
C ARG A 405 -9.17 -17.79 -5.17
N ALA A 406 -8.22 -18.72 -5.33
CA ALA A 406 -8.11 -19.62 -6.48
C ALA A 406 -8.20 -18.88 -7.83
N ALA A 407 -7.58 -17.70 -7.91
CA ALA A 407 -7.46 -16.90 -9.13
C ALA A 407 -5.99 -16.84 -9.64
N ALA A 408 -5.08 -17.50 -8.92
CA ALA A 408 -3.69 -17.62 -9.31
C ALA A 408 -3.08 -18.94 -8.83
N VAL A 409 -2.02 -19.37 -9.51
CA VAL A 409 -1.02 -20.33 -9.02
C VAL A 409 0.35 -19.66 -9.00
N VAL A 410 1.30 -20.15 -8.21
CA VAL A 410 2.58 -19.45 -7.98
C VAL A 410 3.73 -20.39 -8.27
N VAL A 411 4.73 -19.95 -9.03
CA VAL A 411 6.03 -20.62 -9.20
C VAL A 411 6.82 -20.57 -7.91
N ASP A 412 7.41 -21.69 -7.50
CA ASP A 412 7.99 -21.81 -6.15
C ASP A 412 9.27 -20.97 -6.01
N SER A 413 10.13 -21.00 -7.03
CA SER A 413 11.30 -20.13 -7.13
C SER A 413 11.73 -19.97 -8.57
N ILE A 414 11.78 -18.73 -9.07
CA ILE A 414 12.24 -18.46 -10.44
C ILE A 414 13.70 -18.84 -10.67
N LYS A 415 14.53 -18.88 -9.60
CA LYS A 415 15.96 -19.21 -9.68
C LYS A 415 16.17 -20.69 -10.00
N SER A 416 15.31 -21.58 -9.50
CA SER A 416 15.41 -23.03 -9.69
C SER A 416 14.30 -23.61 -10.58
N MET A 417 13.35 -22.78 -11.03
CA MET A 417 12.21 -23.19 -11.86
C MET A 417 12.67 -23.99 -13.07
N GLN A 418 12.05 -25.15 -13.26
CA GLN A 418 12.18 -25.94 -14.48
C GLN A 418 11.17 -25.46 -15.51
N PRO A 419 11.49 -25.47 -16.82
CA PRO A 419 10.54 -25.05 -17.85
C PRO A 419 9.18 -25.74 -17.75
N GLN A 420 9.17 -27.04 -17.43
CA GLN A 420 7.94 -27.83 -17.28
C GLN A 420 7.04 -27.32 -16.15
N GLU A 421 7.59 -26.82 -15.04
CA GLU A 421 6.81 -26.29 -13.92
C GLU A 421 5.93 -25.11 -14.36
N LEU A 422 6.48 -24.22 -15.19
CA LEU A 422 5.74 -23.08 -15.74
C LEU A 422 4.68 -23.53 -16.74
N VAL A 423 5.01 -24.52 -17.59
CA VAL A 423 4.04 -25.13 -18.53
C VAL A 423 2.85 -25.73 -17.77
N ASP A 424 3.11 -26.51 -16.72
CA ASP A 424 2.08 -27.16 -15.92
C ASP A 424 1.20 -26.15 -15.19
N LYS A 425 1.81 -25.10 -14.61
CA LYS A 425 1.08 -24.01 -13.94
C LYS A 425 0.23 -23.20 -14.93
N LEU A 426 0.71 -22.94 -16.15
CA LEU A 426 -0.06 -22.31 -17.22
C LEU A 426 -1.23 -23.18 -17.68
N ASN A 427 -0.96 -24.46 -17.96
CA ASN A 427 -2.01 -25.42 -18.33
C ASN A 427 -3.08 -25.54 -17.26
N THR A 428 -2.70 -25.46 -15.98
CA THR A 428 -3.64 -25.47 -14.85
C THR A 428 -4.59 -24.27 -14.93
N VAL A 429 -4.06 -23.03 -14.95
CA VAL A 429 -4.93 -21.83 -14.91
C VAL A 429 -5.71 -21.58 -16.20
N ILE A 430 -5.23 -22.10 -17.34
CA ILE A 430 -5.89 -21.97 -18.64
C ILE A 430 -7.00 -23.02 -18.80
N ASN A 431 -6.75 -24.26 -18.40
CA ASN A 431 -7.66 -25.38 -18.71
C ASN A 431 -8.62 -25.73 -17.58
N ASP A 432 -8.32 -25.41 -16.32
CA ASP A 432 -9.26 -25.55 -15.21
C ASP A 432 -10.18 -24.31 -15.15
N PRO A 433 -11.47 -24.44 -15.49
CA PRO A 433 -12.40 -23.31 -15.54
C PRO A 433 -12.56 -22.57 -14.21
N SER A 434 -12.28 -23.22 -13.07
CA SER A 434 -12.46 -22.61 -11.74
C SER A 434 -11.60 -21.36 -11.56
N TYR A 435 -10.38 -21.31 -12.13
CA TYR A 435 -9.52 -20.13 -12.06
C TYR A 435 -10.11 -18.95 -12.81
N LYS A 436 -10.62 -19.18 -14.03
CA LYS A 436 -11.28 -18.14 -14.82
C LYS A 436 -12.59 -17.69 -14.14
N GLU A 437 -13.38 -18.61 -13.60
CA GLU A 437 -14.61 -18.29 -12.88
C GLU A 437 -14.32 -17.41 -11.66
N ASN A 438 -13.31 -17.76 -10.86
CA ASN A 438 -12.90 -16.98 -9.69
C ASN A 438 -12.37 -15.61 -10.10
N ALA A 439 -11.52 -15.51 -11.14
CA ALA A 439 -11.06 -14.23 -11.66
C ALA A 439 -12.22 -13.34 -12.12
N MET A 440 -13.20 -13.90 -12.85
CA MET A 440 -14.42 -13.19 -13.27
C MET A 440 -15.32 -12.82 -12.09
N ARG A 441 -15.38 -13.63 -11.04
CA ARG A 441 -16.08 -13.28 -9.78
C ARG A 441 -15.42 -12.07 -9.12
N LEU A 442 -14.09 -12.03 -9.03
CA LEU A 442 -13.37 -10.87 -8.50
C LEU A 442 -13.57 -9.63 -9.36
N SER A 443 -13.55 -9.77 -10.69
CA SER A 443 -13.88 -8.68 -11.62
C SER A 443 -15.27 -8.11 -11.35
N ARG A 444 -16.30 -8.95 -11.21
CA ARG A 444 -17.66 -8.49 -10.87
C ARG A 444 -17.69 -7.70 -9.55
N ILE A 445 -17.03 -8.19 -8.51
CA ILE A 445 -16.92 -7.49 -7.21
C ILE A 445 -16.16 -6.16 -7.37
N HIS A 446 -15.12 -6.13 -8.21
CA HIS A 446 -14.34 -4.93 -8.49
C HIS A 446 -15.19 -3.83 -9.13
N HIS A 447 -16.03 -4.20 -10.10
CA HIS A 447 -16.90 -3.27 -10.84
C HIS A 447 -18.18 -2.89 -10.07
N ASP A 448 -18.68 -3.78 -9.20
CA ASP A 448 -19.90 -3.56 -8.41
C ASP A 448 -19.62 -2.73 -7.14
N ARG A 449 -19.11 -1.52 -7.34
CA ARG A 449 -18.83 -0.53 -6.28
C ARG A 449 -19.71 0.70 -6.47
N PRO A 450 -20.12 1.39 -5.38
CA PRO A 450 -20.94 2.60 -5.48
C PRO A 450 -20.29 3.73 -6.29
N MET A 451 -18.95 3.83 -6.23
CA MET A 451 -18.15 4.79 -6.98
C MET A 451 -16.93 4.09 -7.56
N LYS A 452 -16.46 4.55 -8.72
CA LYS A 452 -15.20 4.06 -9.28
C LYS A 452 -14.05 4.52 -8.37
N PRO A 453 -12.96 3.73 -8.24
CA PRO A 453 -11.91 4.03 -7.26
C PRO A 453 -11.20 5.37 -7.52
N LEU A 454 -11.01 5.74 -8.79
CA LEU A 454 -10.46 7.04 -9.18
C LEU A 454 -11.38 8.20 -8.77
N ASP A 455 -12.69 8.07 -9.04
CA ASP A 455 -13.69 9.08 -8.66
C ASP A 455 -13.80 9.20 -7.13
N GLU A 456 -13.71 8.09 -6.40
CA GLU A 456 -13.70 8.09 -4.93
C GLU A 456 -12.44 8.80 -4.38
N SER A 457 -11.28 8.55 -4.98
CA SER A 457 -10.02 9.22 -4.61
C SER A 457 -10.16 10.75 -4.73
N VAL A 458 -10.64 11.21 -5.88
CA VAL A 458 -10.86 12.63 -6.17
C VAL A 458 -11.92 13.22 -5.25
N PHE A 459 -13.04 12.51 -5.04
CA PHE A 459 -14.12 12.96 -4.16
C PHE A 459 -13.62 13.26 -2.74
N TRP A 460 -12.80 12.38 -2.15
CA TRP A 460 -12.31 12.59 -0.80
C TRP A 460 -11.26 13.69 -0.69
N ILE A 461 -10.42 13.87 -1.72
CA ILE A 461 -9.49 15.01 -1.80
C ILE A 461 -10.30 16.33 -1.85
N GLU A 462 -11.29 16.42 -2.73
CA GLU A 462 -12.17 17.58 -2.79
C GLU A 462 -13.01 17.76 -1.52
N PHE A 463 -13.45 16.68 -0.88
CA PHE A 463 -14.18 16.73 0.39
C PHE A 463 -13.34 17.43 1.46
N VAL A 464 -12.07 17.05 1.56
CA VAL A 464 -11.13 17.64 2.51
C VAL A 464 -10.89 19.13 2.19
N MET A 465 -10.74 19.50 0.91
CA MET A 465 -10.64 20.90 0.49
C MET A 465 -11.91 21.70 0.85
N ARG A 466 -13.09 21.20 0.49
CA ARG A 466 -14.39 21.87 0.75
C ARG A 466 -14.66 22.11 2.23
N ASN A 467 -14.29 21.15 3.08
CA ASN A 467 -14.57 21.19 4.51
C ASN A 467 -13.39 21.67 5.36
N LYS A 468 -12.28 22.07 4.72
CA LYS A 468 -11.04 22.50 5.39
C LYS A 468 -10.52 21.46 6.39
N GLY A 469 -10.54 20.19 5.97
CA GLY A 469 -10.16 19.03 6.77
C GLY A 469 -11.30 18.02 6.94
N ALA A 470 -11.00 16.95 7.67
CA ALA A 470 -11.93 15.86 7.98
C ALA A 470 -11.74 15.33 9.40
N LYS A 471 -11.42 16.21 10.37
CA LYS A 471 -11.19 15.83 11.78
C LYS A 471 -12.32 15.01 12.41
N HIS A 472 -13.58 15.23 11.99
CA HIS A 472 -14.74 14.48 12.45
C HIS A 472 -14.77 13.01 11.99
N LEU A 473 -13.91 12.62 11.04
CA LEU A 473 -13.73 11.23 10.60
C LEU A 473 -12.58 10.52 11.34
N ARG A 474 -11.77 11.27 12.11
CA ARG A 474 -10.69 10.70 12.93
C ARG A 474 -11.26 10.15 14.23
N VAL A 475 -10.74 9.01 14.65
CA VAL A 475 -11.17 8.35 15.89
C VAL A 475 -10.51 8.96 17.13
N GLU A 476 -11.20 8.90 18.27
CA GLU A 476 -10.69 9.43 19.54
C GLU A 476 -9.43 8.69 20.04
N ALA A 477 -9.13 7.52 19.49
CA ALA A 477 -7.92 6.76 19.82
C ALA A 477 -6.61 7.58 19.67
N HIS A 478 -6.58 8.59 18.79
CA HIS A 478 -5.44 9.49 18.66
C HIS A 478 -5.17 10.34 19.92
N ASN A 479 -6.18 10.57 20.77
CA ASN A 479 -6.09 11.42 21.96
C ASN A 479 -6.01 10.62 23.27
N LEU A 480 -6.10 9.28 23.18
CA LEU A 480 -6.02 8.41 24.34
C LEU A 480 -4.57 7.97 24.59
N THR A 481 -4.22 7.86 25.86
CA THR A 481 -3.01 7.12 26.23
C THR A 481 -3.20 5.63 25.93
N TRP A 482 -2.10 4.91 25.68
CA TRP A 482 -2.16 3.49 25.31
C TRP A 482 -2.88 2.61 26.36
N TYR A 483 -2.81 2.97 27.65
CA TYR A 483 -3.50 2.24 28.72
C TYR A 483 -4.99 2.58 28.78
N GLN A 484 -5.41 3.80 28.43
CA GLN A 484 -6.83 4.16 28.27
C GLN A 484 -7.43 3.46 27.05
N TYR A 485 -6.70 3.42 25.93
CA TYR A 485 -7.13 2.72 24.72
C TYR A 485 -7.45 1.24 24.97
N HIS A 486 -6.67 0.57 25.83
CA HIS A 486 -6.87 -0.82 26.22
C HIS A 486 -7.69 -1.00 27.51
N CYS A 487 -8.29 0.08 28.06
CA CYS A 487 -9.06 0.08 29.30
C CYS A 487 -8.30 -0.52 30.50
N LEU A 488 -6.96 -0.47 30.53
CA LEU A 488 -6.15 -1.04 31.60
C LEU A 488 -6.35 -0.30 32.92
N ASP A 489 -6.60 0.99 32.87
CA ASP A 489 -7.04 1.83 33.98
C ASP A 489 -8.39 1.36 34.55
N VAL A 490 -9.35 1.02 33.69
CA VAL A 490 -10.65 0.47 34.08
C VAL A 490 -10.50 -0.93 34.69
N PHE A 491 -9.70 -1.82 34.08
CA PHE A 491 -9.44 -3.15 34.64
C PHE A 491 -8.75 -3.06 36.00
N ALA A 492 -7.78 -2.15 36.17
CA ALA A 492 -7.13 -1.90 37.45
C ALA A 492 -8.14 -1.42 38.52
N PHE A 493 -9.08 -0.55 38.15
CA PHE A 493 -10.13 -0.11 39.06
C PHE A 493 -11.08 -1.25 39.47
N LEU A 494 -11.62 -2.01 38.50
CA LEU A 494 -12.56 -3.10 38.76
C LEU A 494 -11.94 -4.24 39.58
N THR A 495 -10.68 -4.62 39.29
CA THR A 495 -9.95 -5.64 40.04
C THR A 495 -9.68 -5.20 41.48
N THR A 496 -9.40 -3.91 41.70
CA THR A 496 -9.26 -3.33 43.05
C THR A 496 -10.57 -3.44 43.83
N VAL A 497 -11.71 -3.06 43.23
CA VAL A 497 -13.04 -3.16 43.87
C VAL A 497 -13.39 -4.61 44.20
N LEU A 498 -13.20 -5.54 43.26
CA LEU A 498 -13.47 -6.96 43.48
C LEU A 498 -12.63 -7.54 44.63
N THR A 499 -11.34 -7.20 44.68
CA THR A 499 -10.42 -7.63 45.74
C THR A 499 -10.86 -7.12 47.11
N LEU A 500 -11.30 -5.85 47.20
CA LEU A 500 -11.83 -5.27 48.42
C LEU A 500 -13.12 -5.97 48.88
N VAL A 501 -14.06 -6.26 47.97
CA VAL A 501 -15.30 -6.99 48.28
C VAL A 501 -15.00 -8.41 48.76
N LEU A 502 -14.16 -9.16 48.05
CA LEU A 502 -13.76 -10.52 48.45
C LEU A 502 -13.06 -10.52 49.81
N TYR A 503 -12.21 -9.53 50.09
CA TYR A 503 -11.56 -9.36 51.38
C TYR A 503 -12.58 -9.09 52.51
N ILE A 504 -13.57 -8.23 52.27
CA ILE A 504 -14.66 -7.96 53.23
C ILE A 504 -15.49 -9.23 53.47
N CYS A 505 -15.92 -9.92 52.41
CA CYS A 505 -16.65 -11.18 52.50
C CYS A 505 -15.87 -12.25 53.25
N PHE A 506 -14.56 -12.39 53.00
CA PHE A 506 -13.68 -13.29 53.73
C PHE A 506 -13.60 -12.92 55.21
N LYS A 507 -13.44 -11.65 55.55
CA LYS A 507 -13.44 -11.18 56.95
C LYS A 507 -14.76 -11.47 57.64
N MET A 508 -15.89 -11.25 56.97
CA MET A 508 -17.23 -11.56 57.47
C MET A 508 -17.42 -13.07 57.66
N ALA A 509 -17.07 -13.90 56.68
CA ALA A 509 -17.17 -15.36 56.76
C ALA A 509 -16.26 -15.91 57.87
N LYS A 510 -15.01 -15.43 57.96
CA LYS A 510 -14.08 -15.79 59.06
C LYS A 510 -14.67 -15.41 60.42
N PHE A 511 -15.30 -14.23 60.53
CA PHE A 511 -16.00 -13.81 61.74
C PHE A 511 -17.19 -14.71 62.08
N PHE A 512 -18.04 -15.07 61.11
CA PHE A 512 -19.17 -15.96 61.30
C PHE A 512 -18.77 -17.40 61.61
N ILE A 513 -17.77 -17.97 60.91
CA ILE A 513 -17.25 -19.33 61.16
C ILE A 513 -16.60 -19.41 62.55
N MET A 514 -15.81 -18.41 62.96
CA MET A 514 -15.28 -18.36 64.33
C MET A 514 -16.39 -18.31 65.38
N ARG A 515 -17.52 -17.63 65.10
CA ARG A 515 -18.67 -17.60 66.03
C ARG A 515 -19.53 -18.87 66.02
N CYS A 516 -19.71 -19.52 64.87
CA CYS A 516 -20.62 -20.67 64.72
C CYS A 516 -19.93 -22.02 64.93
N CYS A 517 -18.75 -22.25 64.34
CA CYS A 517 -18.05 -23.55 64.40
C CYS A 517 -17.08 -23.65 65.59
N PHE A 518 -16.50 -22.54 66.03
CA PHE A 518 -15.64 -22.48 67.22
C PHE A 518 -16.35 -22.00 68.49
N ARG A 519 -17.68 -22.18 68.57
CA ARG A 519 -18.33 -22.48 69.85
C ARG A 519 -17.89 -23.87 70.34
N SER A 520 -16.59 -24.09 70.43
CA SER A 520 -16.01 -25.16 71.22
C SER A 520 -16.49 -24.93 72.64
N LYS A 521 -17.14 -25.98 73.18
CA LYS A 521 -17.70 -26.09 74.51
C LYS A 521 -16.72 -25.55 75.56
N ARG A 522 -16.73 -24.25 75.84
CA ARG A 522 -16.12 -23.76 77.08
C ARG A 522 -17.10 -24.10 78.19
N LYS A 523 -16.97 -25.36 78.63
CA LYS A 523 -17.61 -25.95 79.80
C LYS A 523 -17.71 -24.88 80.87
N SER A 524 -18.92 -24.68 81.40
CA SER A 524 -19.12 -23.87 82.58
C SER A 524 -18.16 -24.41 83.65
N LYS A 525 -17.15 -23.65 84.03
CA LYS A 525 -16.40 -23.99 85.22
C LYS A 525 -17.30 -23.60 86.38
N LYS A 526 -18.10 -24.58 86.83
CA LYS A 526 -18.59 -24.66 88.20
C LYS A 526 -17.36 -24.85 89.08
N GLU A 527 -17.14 -23.90 89.97
CA GLU A 527 -16.96 -24.07 91.42
C GLU A 527 -16.51 -22.75 92.01
#